data_AF-A0A9D8WNB5-F1
#
_entry.id   AF-A0A9D8WNB5-F1
#
_cell.length_a   1.000
_cell.length_b   1.000
_cell.length_c   1.000
_cell.angle_alpha   90.00
_cell.angle_beta   90.00
_cell.angle_gamma   90.00
#
_symmetry.space_group_name_H-M   'P 1'
#
loop_
_entity.id
_entity.type
_entity.pdbx_description
1 polymer ?
#
loop_
_entity_poly.entity_id
_entity_poly.type
_entity_poly.pdbx_seq_one_letter_code
_entity_poly.pdbx_strand_id
1 'polypeptide(L)'
;MSNIGMILDRIGRKLVTEVAPKLEGDYSGGHAAMSGLMSVMAGEAWDNAADRLVNEIAGLRGLLALGGKTVTIEESPSLKISDLTVERDALARDLIALQKSLEAREDDEAKDLNAKVWMHLMATAIARMPSPPDFPDADE
;
A
#
# COMPACT_ATOMS: atom_id res chain seq x y z
N MET A 1 -1.32 1.00 16.51
CA MET A 1 -1.22 -0.48 16.53
C MET A 1 -2.58 -1.09 16.85
N SER A 2 -3.30 -1.48 15.80
CA SER A 2 -4.56 -2.20 15.85
C SER A 2 -4.42 -3.58 16.51
N ASN A 3 -5.53 -4.14 16.97
CA ASN A 3 -5.58 -5.50 17.51
C ASN A 3 -5.00 -6.54 16.54
N ILE A 4 -5.21 -6.36 15.23
CA ILE A 4 -4.64 -7.23 14.18
C ILE A 4 -3.12 -7.04 14.09
N GLY A 5 -2.64 -5.80 14.08
CA GLY A 5 -1.20 -5.51 14.09
C GLY A 5 -0.49 -6.15 15.28
N MET A 6 -1.06 -6.05 16.49
CA MET A 6 -0.53 -6.70 17.69
C MET A 6 -0.52 -8.23 17.58
N ILE A 7 -1.59 -8.84 17.06
CA ILE A 7 -1.66 -10.30 16.91
C ILE A 7 -0.58 -10.78 15.93
N LEU A 8 -0.45 -10.10 14.79
CA LEU A 8 0.50 -10.46 13.75
C LEU A 8 1.96 -10.21 14.16
N ASP A 9 2.24 -9.11 14.88
CA ASP A 9 3.56 -8.85 15.48
C ASP A 9 3.94 -9.97 16.46
N ARG A 10 3.02 -10.34 17.36
CA ARG A 10 3.29 -11.39 18.36
C ARG A 10 3.50 -12.76 17.73
N ILE A 11 2.69 -13.13 16.74
CA ILE A 11 2.87 -14.38 15.98
C ILE A 11 4.21 -14.35 15.25
N GLY A 12 4.51 -13.23 14.57
CA GLY A 12 5.72 -13.06 13.78
C GLY A 12 6.98 -13.19 14.63
N ARG A 13 7.06 -12.45 15.74
CA ARG A 13 8.18 -12.53 16.69
C ARG A 13 8.35 -13.94 17.22
N LYS A 14 7.26 -14.60 17.62
CA LYS A 14 7.35 -15.98 18.15
C LYS A 14 7.85 -16.97 17.09
N LEU A 15 7.46 -16.81 15.84
CA LEU A 15 7.95 -17.64 14.74
C LEU A 15 9.46 -17.45 14.52
N VAL A 16 9.94 -16.21 14.52
CA VAL A 16 11.35 -15.88 14.29
C VAL A 16 12.23 -16.27 15.48
N THR A 17 11.84 -15.91 16.71
CA THR A 17 12.73 -16.02 17.89
C THR A 17 12.59 -17.32 18.66
N GLU A 18 11.43 -17.98 18.62
CA GLU A 18 11.19 -19.17 19.43
C GLU A 18 11.02 -20.45 18.61
N VAL A 19 10.42 -20.38 17.42
CA VAL A 19 10.08 -21.56 16.60
C VAL A 19 11.19 -21.88 15.62
N ALA A 20 11.58 -20.94 14.76
CA ALA A 20 12.58 -21.17 13.72
C ALA A 20 13.89 -21.78 14.24
N PRO A 21 14.47 -21.33 15.38
CA PRO A 21 15.71 -21.90 15.91
C PRO A 21 15.59 -23.34 16.42
N LYS A 22 14.37 -23.81 16.69
CA LYS A 22 14.09 -25.15 17.23
C LYS A 22 13.67 -26.15 16.15
N LEU A 23 13.52 -25.71 14.90
CA LEU A 23 13.19 -26.59 13.79
C LEU A 23 14.44 -27.26 13.25
N GLU A 24 14.38 -28.59 13.09
CA GLU A 24 15.43 -29.34 12.43
C GLU A 24 15.39 -29.11 10.90
N GLY A 25 16.56 -28.85 10.32
CA GLY A 25 16.75 -28.63 8.88
C GLY A 25 16.59 -27.16 8.46
N ASP A 26 17.61 -26.66 7.74
CA ASP A 26 17.72 -25.25 7.29
C ASP A 26 16.48 -24.75 6.54
N TYR A 27 15.83 -25.64 5.77
CA TYR A 27 14.65 -25.29 5.00
C TYR A 27 13.44 -24.96 5.91
N SER A 28 13.21 -25.76 6.96
CA SER A 28 12.08 -25.59 7.87
C SER A 28 12.26 -24.34 8.75
N GLY A 29 13.47 -24.13 9.27
CA GLY A 29 13.83 -22.92 10.02
C GLY A 29 13.68 -21.65 9.17
N GLY A 30 14.17 -21.68 7.93
CA GLY A 30 14.04 -20.56 6.99
C GLY A 30 12.58 -20.20 6.67
N HIS A 31 11.71 -21.20 6.45
CA HIS A 31 10.28 -20.95 6.18
C HIS A 31 9.56 -20.34 7.38
N ALA A 32 9.85 -20.82 8.59
CA ALA A 32 9.27 -20.27 9.81
C ALA A 32 9.72 -18.81 10.04
N ALA A 33 11.01 -18.53 9.85
CA ALA A 33 11.54 -17.17 9.94
C ALA A 33 10.88 -16.23 8.92
N MET A 34 10.83 -16.63 7.63
CA MET A 34 10.17 -15.83 6.57
C MET A 34 8.68 -15.62 6.82
N SER A 35 7.96 -16.64 7.27
CA SER A 35 6.54 -16.51 7.62
C SER A 35 6.33 -15.56 8.80
N GLY A 36 7.27 -15.59 9.76
CA GLY A 36 7.26 -14.66 10.88
C GLY A 36 7.50 -13.21 10.44
N LEU A 37 8.50 -13.00 9.60
CA LEU A 37 8.81 -11.70 8.96
C LEU A 37 7.59 -11.13 8.23
N MET A 38 6.98 -11.94 7.36
CA MET A 38 5.79 -11.54 6.60
C MET A 38 4.60 -11.21 7.51
N SER A 39 4.47 -11.88 8.65
CA SER A 39 3.39 -11.60 9.60
C SER A 39 3.54 -10.20 10.20
N VAL A 40 4.74 -9.82 10.66
CA VAL A 40 5.01 -8.47 11.19
C VAL A 40 4.71 -7.41 10.13
N MET A 41 5.26 -7.58 8.93
CA MET A 41 5.05 -6.66 7.80
C MET A 41 3.57 -6.54 7.41
N ALA A 42 2.82 -7.64 7.44
CA ALA A 42 1.37 -7.62 7.16
C ALA A 42 0.58 -6.85 8.22
N GLY A 43 1.01 -6.92 9.50
CA GLY A 43 0.41 -6.15 10.59
C GLY A 43 0.60 -4.65 10.41
N GLU A 44 1.81 -4.22 10.07
CA GLU A 44 2.12 -2.80 9.78
C GLU A 44 1.38 -2.29 8.55
N ALA A 45 1.35 -3.08 7.48
CA ALA A 45 0.64 -2.75 6.25
C ALA A 45 -0.87 -2.61 6.50
N TRP A 46 -1.43 -3.44 7.38
CA TRP A 46 -2.84 -3.37 7.77
C TRP A 46 -3.16 -2.11 8.59
N ASP A 47 -2.30 -1.75 9.57
CA ASP A 47 -2.54 -0.60 10.45
C ASP A 47 -2.69 0.71 9.67
N ASN A 48 -1.86 0.89 8.65
CA ASN A 48 -1.82 2.12 7.85
C ASN A 48 -2.67 2.05 6.57
N ALA A 49 -3.36 0.92 6.30
CA ALA A 49 -4.02 0.69 5.02
C ALA A 49 -5.16 1.68 4.75
N ALA A 50 -6.01 1.95 5.75
CA ALA A 50 -7.15 2.84 5.59
C ALA A 50 -6.70 4.29 5.33
N ASP A 51 -5.79 4.82 6.16
CA ASP A 51 -5.26 6.18 6.01
C ASP A 51 -4.55 6.35 4.65
N ARG A 52 -3.77 5.35 4.24
CA ARG A 52 -3.13 5.34 2.92
C ARG A 52 -4.16 5.40 1.79
N LEU A 53 -5.24 4.62 1.87
CA LEU A 53 -6.30 4.60 0.85
C LEU A 53 -7.06 5.93 0.80
N VAL A 54 -7.37 6.54 1.96
CA VAL A 54 -8.03 7.85 2.02
C VAL A 54 -7.17 8.93 1.33
N ASN A 55 -5.88 8.96 1.63
CA ASN A 55 -4.95 9.91 1.01
C ASN A 55 -4.81 9.67 -0.51
N GLU A 56 -4.77 8.41 -0.94
CA GLU A 56 -4.73 8.04 -2.36
C GLU A 56 -6.00 8.48 -3.09
N ILE A 57 -7.18 8.19 -2.53
CA ILE A 57 -8.48 8.60 -3.09
C ILE A 57 -8.55 10.12 -3.25
N ALA A 58 -8.16 10.87 -2.22
CA ALA A 58 -8.15 12.34 -2.26
C ALA A 58 -7.23 12.86 -3.38
N GLY A 59 -6.04 12.28 -3.52
CA GLY A 59 -5.09 12.63 -4.58
C GLY A 59 -5.63 12.31 -5.99
N LEU A 60 -6.24 11.14 -6.17
CA LEU A 60 -6.86 10.74 -7.43
C LEU A 60 -8.01 11.69 -7.84
N ARG A 61 -8.90 12.01 -6.90
CA ARG A 61 -9.98 12.99 -7.13
C ARG A 61 -9.43 14.36 -7.53
N GLY A 62 -8.36 14.82 -6.85
CA GLY A 62 -7.68 16.08 -7.18
C GLY A 62 -7.08 16.08 -8.59
N LEU A 63 -6.39 15.00 -8.99
CA LEU A 63 -5.82 14.87 -10.33
C LEU A 63 -6.88 14.84 -11.43
N LEU A 64 -7.99 14.11 -11.20
CA LEU A 64 -9.10 14.08 -12.14
C LEU A 64 -9.75 15.46 -12.30
N ALA A 65 -9.95 16.19 -11.19
CA ALA A 65 -10.47 17.55 -11.23
C ALA A 65 -9.54 18.51 -12.00
N LEU A 66 -8.22 18.41 -11.80
CA LEU A 66 -7.23 19.19 -12.57
C LEU A 66 -7.27 18.86 -14.06
N GLY A 67 -7.57 17.61 -14.42
CA GLY A 67 -7.80 17.18 -15.81
C GLY A 67 -9.16 17.58 -16.39
N GLY A 68 -9.96 18.38 -15.67
CA GLY A 68 -11.29 18.80 -16.09
C GLY A 68 -12.32 17.68 -16.13
N LYS A 69 -12.02 16.52 -15.50
CA LYS A 69 -12.97 15.40 -15.39
C LYS A 69 -13.90 15.63 -14.21
N THR A 70 -15.20 15.64 -14.48
CA THR A 70 -16.20 15.54 -13.42
C THR A 70 -16.12 14.14 -12.81
N VAL A 71 -15.72 14.07 -11.55
CA VAL A 71 -15.69 12.80 -10.82
C VAL A 71 -17.11 12.39 -10.46
N THR A 72 -17.62 11.33 -11.10
CA THR A 72 -18.98 10.78 -10.85
C THR A 72 -18.98 9.61 -9.87
N ILE A 73 -17.80 9.20 -9.43
CA ILE A 73 -17.61 8.07 -8.52
C ILE A 73 -18.09 8.47 -7.13
N GLU A 74 -19.02 7.68 -6.58
CA GLU A 74 -19.55 7.88 -5.23
C GLU A 74 -18.45 7.71 -4.18
N GLU A 75 -18.58 8.47 -3.09
CA GLU A 75 -17.70 8.34 -1.94
C GLU A 75 -17.98 7.02 -1.22
N SER A 76 -16.93 6.40 -0.67
CA SER A 76 -17.05 5.16 0.09
C SER A 76 -18.03 5.31 1.25
N PRO A 77 -18.96 4.37 1.45
CA PRO A 77 -19.95 4.44 2.53
C PRO A 77 -19.33 4.24 3.92
N SER A 78 -18.07 3.77 3.99
CA SER A 78 -17.35 3.58 5.24
C SER A 78 -15.84 3.62 5.03
N LEU A 79 -15.08 3.69 6.14
CA LEU A 79 -13.62 3.63 6.15
C LEU A 79 -13.07 2.19 6.12
N LYS A 80 -13.91 1.19 5.83
CA LYS A 80 -13.42 -0.18 5.65
C LYS A 80 -12.50 -0.22 4.44
N ILE A 81 -11.38 -0.94 4.59
CA ILE A 81 -10.40 -1.14 3.51
C ILE A 81 -11.08 -1.70 2.25
N SER A 82 -12.07 -2.58 2.38
CA SER A 82 -12.83 -3.13 1.25
C SER A 82 -13.57 -2.05 0.44
N ASP A 83 -14.23 -1.13 1.14
CA ASP A 83 -15.07 -0.10 0.52
C ASP A 83 -14.17 0.95 -0.14
N LEU A 84 -13.14 1.40 0.58
CA LEU A 84 -12.11 2.31 0.07
C LEU A 84 -11.38 1.73 -1.15
N THR A 85 -11.12 0.42 -1.18
CA THR A 85 -10.47 -0.22 -2.34
C THR A 85 -11.35 -0.15 -3.57
N VAL A 86 -12.67 -0.35 -3.43
CA VAL A 86 -13.62 -0.26 -4.56
C VAL A 86 -13.64 1.17 -5.13
N GLU A 87 -13.73 2.19 -4.28
CA GLU A 87 -13.69 3.58 -4.71
C GLU A 87 -12.36 3.92 -5.41
N ARG A 88 -11.23 3.56 -4.78
CA ARG A 88 -9.90 3.78 -5.35
C ARG A 88 -9.78 3.14 -6.71
N ASP A 89 -10.19 1.87 -6.88
CA ASP A 89 -10.09 1.15 -8.15
C ASP A 89 -10.97 1.76 -9.25
N ALA A 90 -12.10 2.37 -8.89
CA ALA A 90 -12.91 3.13 -9.84
C ALA A 90 -12.20 4.41 -10.28
N LEU A 91 -11.66 5.19 -9.34
CA LEU A 91 -10.90 6.41 -9.62
C LEU A 91 -9.63 6.14 -10.44
N ALA A 92 -8.92 5.04 -10.15
CA ALA A 92 -7.73 4.65 -10.90
C ALA A 92 -8.03 4.33 -12.37
N ARG A 93 -9.19 3.73 -12.67
CA ARG A 93 -9.62 3.49 -14.06
C ARG A 93 -9.86 4.81 -14.81
N ASP A 94 -10.47 5.78 -14.16
CA ASP A 94 -10.66 7.11 -14.74
C ASP A 94 -9.32 7.83 -14.93
N LEU A 95 -8.38 7.66 -14.00
CA LEU A 95 -7.02 8.22 -14.11
C LEU A 95 -6.28 7.63 -15.32
N ILE A 96 -6.38 6.32 -15.56
CA ILE A 96 -5.78 5.67 -16.74
C ILE A 96 -6.34 6.29 -18.03
N ALA A 97 -7.66 6.53 -18.09
CA ALA A 97 -8.28 7.17 -19.23
C ALA A 97 -7.80 8.63 -19.41
N LEU A 98 -7.65 9.39 -18.32
CA LEU A 98 -7.07 10.72 -18.34
C LEU A 98 -5.62 10.67 -18.85
N GLN A 99 -4.77 9.83 -18.28
CA GLN A 99 -3.36 9.70 -18.66
C GLN A 99 -3.21 9.37 -20.15
N LYS A 100 -4.01 8.43 -20.67
CA LYS A 100 -4.04 8.12 -22.11
C LYS A 100 -4.38 9.33 -22.98
N SER A 101 -5.27 10.21 -22.51
CA SER A 101 -5.61 11.44 -23.23
C SER A 101 -4.51 12.51 -23.16
N LEU A 102 -3.77 12.57 -22.06
CA LEU A 102 -2.65 13.49 -21.89
C LEU A 102 -1.44 13.06 -22.74
N GLU A 103 -1.17 11.77 -22.81
CA GLU A 103 -0.08 11.21 -23.64
C GLU A 103 -0.30 11.41 -25.15
N ALA A 104 -1.55 11.59 -25.58
CA ALA A 104 -1.90 11.91 -26.97
C ALA A 104 -1.77 13.41 -27.29
N ARG A 105 -1.53 14.26 -26.30
CA ARG A 105 -1.41 15.72 -26.43
C ARG A 105 0.05 16.13 -26.30
N GLU A 106 0.48 17.09 -27.12
CA GLU A 106 1.87 17.60 -27.11
C GLU A 106 2.02 18.97 -26.41
N ASP A 107 0.93 19.54 -25.91
CA ASP A 107 0.92 20.83 -25.23
C ASP A 107 1.51 20.77 -23.81
N ASP A 108 1.99 21.91 -23.34
CA ASP A 108 2.72 22.01 -22.07
C ASP A 108 1.81 21.76 -20.86
N GLU A 109 0.52 22.07 -20.96
CA GLU A 109 -0.47 21.77 -19.91
C GLU A 109 -0.64 20.25 -19.75
N ALA A 110 -0.73 19.51 -20.85
CA ALA A 110 -0.81 18.06 -20.82
C ALA A 110 0.45 17.41 -20.21
N LYS A 111 1.64 17.93 -20.55
CA LYS A 111 2.91 17.46 -19.99
C LYS A 111 3.01 17.72 -18.49
N ASP A 112 2.65 18.92 -18.03
CA ASP A 112 2.66 19.28 -16.62
C ASP A 112 1.69 18.40 -15.81
N LEU A 113 0.47 18.21 -16.30
CA LEU A 113 -0.50 17.34 -15.64
C LEU A 113 -0.04 15.88 -15.63
N ASN A 114 0.54 15.39 -16.72
CA ASN A 114 1.09 14.02 -16.77
C ASN A 114 2.23 13.83 -15.77
N ALA A 115 3.11 14.82 -15.60
CA ALA A 115 4.15 14.78 -14.59
C ALA A 115 3.57 14.71 -13.17
N LYS A 116 2.49 15.44 -12.88
CA LYS A 116 1.76 15.36 -11.59
C LYS A 116 1.16 13.98 -11.34
N VAL A 117 0.61 13.35 -12.37
CA VAL A 117 0.13 11.95 -12.31
C VAL A 117 1.28 11.02 -11.94
N TRP A 118 2.42 11.10 -12.63
CA TRP A 118 3.59 10.28 -12.32
C TRP A 118 4.12 10.48 -10.90
N MET A 119 4.20 11.73 -10.43
CA MET A 119 4.61 12.04 -9.05
C MET A 119 3.67 11.40 -8.02
N HIS A 120 2.36 11.43 -8.26
CA HIS A 120 1.39 10.79 -7.39
C HIS A 120 1.52 9.25 -7.40
N LEU A 121 1.69 8.64 -8.58
CA LEU A 121 1.92 7.19 -8.69
C LEU A 121 3.20 6.75 -7.98
N MET A 122 4.26 7.55 -8.06
CA MET A 122 5.50 7.29 -7.34
C MET A 122 5.30 7.38 -5.82
N ALA A 123 4.64 8.45 -5.34
CA ALA A 123 4.37 8.64 -3.92
C ALA A 123 3.51 7.51 -3.33
N THR A 124 2.49 7.05 -4.07
CA THR A 124 1.63 5.93 -3.64
C THR A 124 2.36 4.59 -3.65
N ALA A 125 3.28 4.37 -4.60
CA ALA A 125 4.13 3.18 -4.60
C ALA A 125 5.06 3.15 -3.38
N ILE A 126 5.69 4.28 -3.06
CA ILE A 126 6.58 4.40 -1.89
C ILE A 126 5.80 4.15 -0.60
N ALA A 127 4.62 4.73 -0.45
CA ALA A 127 3.79 4.58 0.75
C ALA A 127 3.28 3.14 0.99
N ARG A 128 3.37 2.25 -0.01
CA ARG A 128 3.00 0.83 0.12
C ARG A 128 4.15 -0.06 0.50
N MET A 129 5.39 0.44 0.44
CA MET A 129 6.54 -0.37 0.80
C MET A 129 6.50 -0.62 2.32
N PRO A 130 6.50 -1.90 2.75
CA PRO A 130 6.61 -2.22 4.17
C PRO A 130 7.96 -1.73 4.71
N SER A 131 7.98 -1.36 5.99
CA SER A 131 9.25 -1.03 6.65
C SER A 131 10.16 -2.27 6.64
N PRO A 132 11.49 -2.07 6.47
CA PRO A 132 12.44 -3.13 6.73
C PRO A 132 12.21 -3.64 8.15
N PRO A 133 12.07 -4.94 8.35
CA PRO A 133 11.72 -5.43 9.67
C PRO A 133 12.97 -5.34 10.58
N ASP A 134 12.79 -4.74 11.75
CA ASP A 134 13.86 -4.47 12.72
C ASP A 134 13.95 -5.62 13.72
N PHE A 135 14.97 -6.47 13.58
CA PHE A 135 15.29 -7.51 14.56
C PHE A 135 16.62 -7.21 15.21
N PRO A 136 16.73 -7.43 16.54
CA PRO A 136 18.04 -7.51 17.15
C PRO A 136 18.84 -8.62 16.47
N ASP A 137 20.12 -8.35 16.20
CA ASP A 137 21.06 -9.37 15.76
C ASP A 137 20.98 -10.57 16.71
N ALA A 138 21.04 -11.78 16.15
CA ALA A 138 21.14 -12.97 16.98
C ALA A 138 22.46 -12.89 17.75
N ASP A 139 22.37 -12.72 19.08
CA ASP A 139 23.54 -12.80 19.95
C ASP A 139 24.28 -14.13 19.66
N GLU A 140 25.56 -14.02 19.24
CA GLU A 140 26.47 -15.15 18.97
C GLU A 140 26.77 -15.99 20.22
#